data_AF-A0A2N6Q4X4-F1
#
_entry.id   AF-A0A2N6Q4X4-F1
#
_cell.length_a   1.000
_cell.length_b   1.000
_cell.length_c   1.000
_cell.angle_alpha   90.00
_cell.angle_beta   90.00
_cell.angle_gamma   90.00
#
_symmetry.space_group_name_H-M   'P 1'
#
loop_
_entity.id
_entity.type
_entity.pdbx_description
1 polymer ?
#
loop_
_entity_poly.entity_id
_entity_poly.type
_entity_poly.pdbx_seq_one_letter_code
_entity_poly.pdbx_strand_id
1 'polypeptide(L)'
;MPVSSQSIMKYEPTEPYVEEYDSIKDKGHVWFNDIIKVVNWAKSQNVDAEEIHDNDVLKKMRHIDTIAVFFRTNNEVYRGYSKIKTSLPKDVRIRIQGESLGEFWREREIYYLVDTLNRYANQKIDMRNNKTANGIKEFLKKKMHDSPSWDSYTLDIAYTLVLNYMDSIRSDYDSHTWKDLADYIIDIASRDDAGQVYKIYENYRKQRILQETPLTVVLTTMHKVKGLEFDVVITTPSFAGLPLRPHREYEKGENPNVDDLADMNEERRLMFVAYTRAKKRLIIYKAERERALSQSSIYLAPDYPALRYTEPKPGLDKYYLSYTAQSRIFENVNSYVLNQIKKDDPVHIVRDQYGNYFIVHNGHYIGRLSSRSTIRYRAEEDGKTLLNDFFVSNVFVWTYEDTLASDRANNTDFAARWSPEAKQQGYINIVQIAGFGTPNP
;
A
#
# COMPACT_ATOMS: atom_id res chain seq x y z
N MET A 1 37.45 -14.18 19.62
CA MET A 1 36.16 -13.94 18.94
C MET A 1 35.90 -15.12 18.02
N PRO A 2 34.66 -15.62 17.87
CA PRO A 2 34.39 -16.59 16.82
C PRO A 2 34.75 -15.95 15.47
N VAL A 3 35.61 -16.62 14.71
CA VAL A 3 36.04 -16.19 13.38
C VAL A 3 35.15 -16.93 12.39
N SER A 4 34.37 -16.21 11.59
CA SER A 4 33.60 -16.81 10.49
C SER A 4 34.55 -17.57 9.57
N SER A 5 34.10 -18.71 9.03
CA SER A 5 34.90 -19.52 8.11
C SER A 5 35.45 -18.65 6.97
N GLN A 6 36.73 -18.83 6.60
CA GLN A 6 37.35 -18.12 5.47
C GLN A 6 36.58 -18.33 4.16
N SER A 7 35.89 -19.47 4.01
CA SER A 7 35.01 -19.76 2.88
C SER A 7 33.75 -18.89 2.84
N ILE A 8 33.28 -18.37 3.98
CA ILE A 8 32.13 -17.46 4.06
C ILE A 8 32.58 -16.02 3.78
N MET A 9 33.71 -15.60 4.37
CA MET A 9 34.26 -14.25 4.20
C MET A 9 34.62 -13.90 2.75
N LYS A 10 34.97 -14.89 1.91
CA LYS A 10 35.27 -14.67 0.47
C LYS A 10 34.07 -14.14 -0.32
N TYR A 11 32.85 -14.35 0.17
CA TYR A 11 31.60 -14.01 -0.53
C TYR A 11 30.74 -13.02 0.25
N GLU A 12 31.21 -12.54 1.40
CA GLU A 12 30.57 -11.41 2.07
C GLU A 12 30.75 -10.14 1.22
N PRO A 13 29.72 -9.28 1.13
CA PRO A 13 29.87 -7.97 0.50
C PRO A 13 31.05 -7.22 1.13
N THR A 14 31.97 -6.73 0.30
CA THR A 14 33.10 -5.90 0.75
C THR A 14 32.69 -4.47 1.08
N GLU A 15 31.45 -4.11 0.74
CA GLU A 15 30.86 -2.81 0.96
C GLU A 15 30.38 -2.65 2.42
N PRO A 16 30.28 -1.41 2.92
CA PRO A 16 29.75 -1.16 4.26
C PRO A 16 28.33 -1.71 4.42
N TYR A 17 28.12 -2.50 5.46
CA TYR A 17 26.79 -2.99 5.85
C TYR A 17 25.84 -1.86 6.29
N VAL A 18 26.39 -0.73 6.75
CA VAL A 18 25.63 0.44 7.20
C VAL A 18 26.19 1.70 6.56
N GLU A 19 25.31 2.51 5.97
CA GLU A 19 25.59 3.84 5.45
C GLU A 19 24.68 4.86 6.11
N GLU A 20 25.24 6.02 6.46
CA GLU A 20 24.50 7.12 7.06
C GLU A 20 24.76 8.41 6.30
N TYR A 21 23.70 9.12 5.94
CA TYR A 21 23.73 10.40 5.27
C TYR A 21 22.98 11.45 6.09
N ASP A 22 23.65 12.55 6.39
CA ASP A 22 23.09 13.71 7.07
C ASP A 22 22.79 14.84 6.09
N SER A 23 21.56 15.37 6.11
CA SER A 23 21.10 16.37 5.14
C SER A 23 21.93 17.67 5.09
N ILE A 24 22.70 18.00 6.14
CA ILE A 24 23.56 19.18 6.19
C ILE A 24 24.96 18.86 5.66
N LYS A 25 25.52 17.71 6.06
CA LYS A 25 26.90 17.31 5.74
C LYS A 25 27.01 16.71 4.33
N ASP A 26 26.04 15.87 3.97
CA ASP A 26 26.04 15.04 2.78
C ASP A 26 25.11 15.62 1.71
N LYS A 27 25.34 16.89 1.37
CA LYS A 27 24.52 17.62 0.39
C LYS A 27 24.54 16.88 -0.95
N GLY A 28 23.35 16.48 -1.41
CA GLY A 28 23.16 15.72 -2.66
C GLY A 28 22.69 14.28 -2.46
N HIS A 29 22.86 13.74 -1.25
CA HIS A 29 22.28 12.45 -0.89
C HIS A 29 20.84 12.60 -0.46
N VAL A 30 19.94 12.05 -1.27
CA VAL A 30 18.50 12.09 -1.01
C VAL A 30 17.92 10.74 -1.37
N TRP A 31 17.25 10.11 -0.40
CA TRP A 31 16.85 8.70 -0.49
C TRP A 31 16.08 8.36 -1.78
N PHE A 32 15.20 9.24 -2.25
CA PHE A 32 14.39 8.99 -3.46
C PHE A 32 15.17 9.15 -4.76
N ASN A 33 16.34 9.78 -4.74
CA ASN A 33 17.27 9.80 -5.88
C ASN A 33 18.21 8.60 -5.82
N ASP A 34 18.69 8.27 -4.62
CA ASP A 34 19.69 7.21 -4.43
C ASP A 34 19.09 5.80 -4.52
N ILE A 35 17.79 5.62 -4.27
CA ILE A 35 17.11 4.32 -4.37
C ILE A 35 17.31 3.64 -5.73
N ILE A 36 17.44 4.41 -6.81
CA ILE A 36 17.71 3.89 -8.15
C ILE A 36 19.07 3.19 -8.19
N LYS A 37 20.09 3.78 -7.53
CA LYS A 37 21.43 3.18 -7.42
C LYS A 37 21.37 1.91 -6.58
N VAL A 38 20.61 1.92 -5.48
CA VAL A 38 20.42 0.74 -4.61
C VAL A 38 19.74 -0.40 -5.36
N VAL A 39 18.73 -0.08 -6.17
CA VAL A 39 18.04 -1.06 -7.04
C VAL A 39 18.99 -1.64 -8.08
N ASN A 40 19.78 -0.81 -8.75
CA ASN A 40 20.75 -1.28 -9.75
C ASN A 40 21.82 -2.17 -9.11
N TRP A 41 22.30 -1.81 -7.93
CA TRP A 41 23.21 -2.64 -7.14
C TRP A 41 22.56 -3.97 -6.74
N ALA A 42 21.33 -3.97 -6.24
CA ALA A 42 20.64 -5.21 -5.88
C ALA A 42 20.48 -6.14 -7.09
N LYS A 43 20.19 -5.58 -8.26
CA LYS A 43 20.14 -6.34 -9.52
C LYS A 43 21.49 -6.93 -9.90
N SER A 44 22.60 -6.21 -9.74
CA SER A 44 23.92 -6.78 -10.02
C SER A 44 24.25 -7.92 -9.04
N GLN A 45 23.91 -7.76 -7.76
CA GLN A 45 24.05 -8.86 -6.79
C GLN A 45 23.23 -10.10 -7.18
N ASN A 46 22.04 -9.91 -7.76
CA ASN A 46 21.21 -11.02 -8.21
C ASN A 46 21.81 -11.73 -9.42
N VAL A 47 22.41 -11.00 -10.37
CA VAL A 47 23.14 -11.61 -11.50
C VAL A 47 24.29 -12.44 -10.97
N ASP A 48 25.13 -11.86 -10.10
CA ASP A 48 26.27 -12.56 -9.55
C ASP A 48 25.87 -13.77 -8.68
N ALA A 49 24.69 -13.73 -8.03
CA ALA A 49 24.16 -14.84 -7.27
C ALA A 49 23.75 -16.03 -8.17
N GLU A 50 23.25 -15.75 -9.38
CA GLU A 50 22.86 -16.80 -10.33
C GLU A 50 24.07 -17.55 -10.92
N GLU A 51 25.25 -16.93 -10.95
CA GLU A 51 26.52 -17.56 -11.36
C GLU A 51 27.05 -18.59 -10.34
N ILE A 52 26.51 -18.60 -9.12
CA ILE A 52 26.88 -19.57 -8.08
C ILE A 52 26.06 -20.85 -8.29
N HIS A 53 26.70 -21.89 -8.84
CA HIS A 53 26.05 -23.16 -9.16
C HIS A 53 26.30 -24.29 -8.15
N ASP A 54 27.35 -24.17 -7.35
CA ASP A 54 27.87 -25.21 -6.47
C ASP A 54 27.51 -25.01 -4.99
N ASN A 55 26.88 -23.88 -4.64
CA ASN A 55 26.56 -23.54 -3.26
C ASN A 55 25.26 -22.72 -3.11
N ASP A 56 24.16 -23.44 -2.87
CA ASP A 56 22.83 -22.85 -2.69
C ASP A 56 22.73 -21.86 -1.51
N VAL A 57 23.51 -22.09 -0.44
CA VAL A 57 23.52 -21.21 0.73
C VAL A 57 24.11 -19.85 0.36
N LEU A 58 25.24 -19.85 -0.35
CA LEU A 58 25.90 -18.63 -0.81
C LEU A 58 25.07 -17.88 -1.85
N LYS A 59 24.48 -18.61 -2.81
CA LYS A 59 23.53 -18.04 -3.77
C LYS A 59 22.42 -17.27 -3.05
N LYS A 60 21.80 -17.88 -2.04
CA LYS A 60 20.76 -17.24 -1.23
C LYS A 60 21.26 -16.06 -0.40
N MET A 61 22.48 -16.14 0.15
CA MET A 61 23.09 -15.03 0.90
C MET A 61 23.35 -13.81 0.02
N ARG A 62 23.73 -13.99 -1.26
CA ARG A 62 23.97 -12.87 -2.18
C ARG A 62 22.71 -12.31 -2.83
N HIS A 63 21.72 -13.17 -3.11
CA HIS A 63 20.46 -12.77 -3.76
C HIS A 63 19.63 -11.78 -2.93
N ILE A 64 19.25 -10.65 -3.50
CA ILE A 64 18.41 -9.61 -2.91
C ILE A 64 16.98 -9.74 -3.44
N ASP A 65 16.06 -10.15 -2.58
CA ASP A 65 14.63 -10.21 -2.88
C ASP A 65 13.93 -8.87 -2.59
N THR A 66 14.39 -8.17 -1.53
CA THR A 66 13.64 -7.06 -0.93
C THR A 66 14.47 -5.82 -0.59
N ILE A 67 13.96 -4.64 -0.97
CA ILE A 67 14.46 -3.34 -0.49
C ILE A 67 13.30 -2.65 0.23
N ALA A 68 13.37 -2.50 1.55
CA ALA A 68 12.33 -1.83 2.29
C ALA A 68 12.68 -0.36 2.57
N VAL A 69 11.73 0.54 2.38
CA VAL A 69 11.84 1.96 2.71
C VAL A 69 10.88 2.28 3.83
N PHE A 70 11.42 2.73 4.96
CA PHE A 70 10.68 2.96 6.18
C PHE A 70 10.41 4.44 6.40
N PHE A 71 9.13 4.73 6.57
CA PHE A 71 8.59 6.05 6.86
C PHE A 71 8.00 6.09 8.27
N ARG A 72 7.78 7.28 8.82
CA ARG A 72 7.19 7.43 10.15
C ARG A 72 5.66 7.34 10.13
N THR A 73 5.03 7.81 9.04
CA THR A 73 3.58 7.92 8.88
C THR A 73 3.11 7.38 7.52
N ASN A 74 1.83 7.00 7.42
CA ASN A 74 1.25 6.50 6.16
C ASN A 74 1.29 7.55 5.04
N ASN A 75 1.13 8.83 5.37
CA ASN A 75 1.21 9.90 4.36
C ASN A 75 2.59 9.97 3.72
N GLU A 76 3.64 9.84 4.53
CA GLU A 76 5.00 9.82 4.02
C GLU A 76 5.27 8.59 3.14
N VAL A 77 4.62 7.45 3.41
CA VAL A 77 4.67 6.27 2.52
C VAL A 77 4.16 6.63 1.12
N TYR A 78 2.96 7.22 1.03
CA TYR A 78 2.40 7.64 -0.26
C TYR A 78 3.21 8.78 -0.92
N ARG A 79 3.87 9.63 -0.12
CA ARG A 79 4.81 10.64 -0.62
C ARG A 79 6.03 10.02 -1.24
N GLY A 80 6.60 9.05 -0.53
CA GLY A 80 7.75 8.33 -1.01
C GLY A 80 7.42 7.59 -2.30
N TYR A 81 6.27 6.92 -2.30
CA TYR A 81 5.74 6.26 -3.49
C TYR A 81 5.64 7.23 -4.68
N SER A 82 5.01 8.40 -4.49
CA SER A 82 4.85 9.38 -5.58
C SER A 82 6.18 9.90 -6.12
N LYS A 83 7.24 9.90 -5.31
CA LYS A 83 8.59 10.32 -5.73
C LYS A 83 9.35 9.25 -6.54
N ILE A 84 9.03 7.97 -6.36
CA ILE A 84 9.82 6.87 -6.96
C ILE A 84 9.07 6.06 -8.01
N LYS A 85 7.73 6.09 -8.03
CA LYS A 85 6.91 5.20 -8.87
C LYS A 85 7.19 5.32 -10.38
N THR A 86 7.63 6.48 -10.84
CA THR A 86 7.96 6.73 -12.26
C THR A 86 9.45 6.56 -12.57
N SER A 87 10.32 6.51 -11.55
CA SER A 87 11.77 6.49 -11.72
C SER A 87 12.36 5.09 -11.59
N LEU A 88 11.66 4.16 -10.94
CA LEU A 88 12.11 2.79 -10.81
C LEU A 88 11.91 1.99 -12.12
N PRO A 89 12.79 1.02 -12.43
CA PRO A 89 12.64 0.13 -13.57
C PRO A 89 11.31 -0.65 -13.55
N LYS A 90 10.71 -0.89 -14.72
CA LYS A 90 9.39 -1.56 -14.83
C LYS A 90 9.35 -3.00 -14.33
N ASP A 91 10.50 -3.67 -14.31
CA ASP A 91 10.70 -5.02 -13.79
C ASP A 91 10.95 -5.06 -12.28
N VAL A 92 10.91 -3.90 -11.60
CA VAL A 92 10.94 -3.80 -10.14
C VAL A 92 9.52 -3.57 -9.65
N ARG A 93 9.09 -4.41 -8.70
CA ARG A 93 7.77 -4.25 -8.08
C ARG A 93 7.87 -3.24 -6.95
N ILE A 94 6.91 -2.32 -6.87
CA ILE A 94 6.72 -1.49 -5.69
C ILE A 94 5.50 -2.00 -4.94
N ARG A 95 5.66 -2.26 -3.64
CA ARG A 95 4.59 -2.70 -2.76
C ARG A 95 4.46 -1.70 -1.62
N ILE A 96 3.25 -1.20 -1.39
CA ILE A 96 2.93 -0.44 -0.19
C ILE A 96 2.42 -1.43 0.86
N GLN A 97 2.98 -1.39 2.07
CA GLN A 97 2.57 -2.21 3.20
C GLN A 97 2.16 -1.29 4.35
N GLY A 98 0.88 -1.30 4.71
CA GLY A 98 0.31 -0.41 5.72
C GLY A 98 -1.21 -0.32 5.61
N GLU A 99 -1.77 0.66 6.30
CA GLU A 99 -3.23 0.84 6.43
C GLU A 99 -3.86 1.18 5.07
N SER A 100 -4.53 0.18 4.47
CA SER A 100 -5.44 0.36 3.34
C SER A 100 -6.72 1.06 3.81
N LEU A 101 -7.41 1.81 2.93
CA LEU A 101 -8.71 2.43 3.28
C LEU A 101 -9.82 1.41 3.58
N GLY A 102 -9.63 0.17 3.14
CA GLY A 102 -10.57 -0.92 3.35
C GLY A 102 -9.86 -2.27 3.42
N GLU A 103 -10.63 -3.27 3.80
CA GLU A 103 -10.17 -4.66 3.84
C GLU A 103 -9.72 -5.12 2.45
N PHE A 104 -8.68 -5.94 2.37
CA PHE A 104 -8.04 -6.29 1.10
C PHE A 104 -8.98 -7.06 0.16
N TRP A 105 -9.96 -7.80 0.70
CA TRP A 105 -10.99 -8.48 -0.09
C TRP A 105 -11.88 -7.52 -0.90
N ARG A 106 -11.92 -6.23 -0.51
CA ARG A 106 -12.69 -5.18 -1.20
C ARG A 106 -11.96 -4.60 -2.39
N GLU A 107 -10.66 -4.88 -2.60
CA GLU A 107 -10.00 -4.49 -3.84
C GLU A 107 -10.76 -5.08 -5.03
N ARG A 108 -11.00 -4.26 -6.06
CA ARG A 108 -11.79 -4.62 -7.25
C ARG A 108 -11.44 -5.99 -7.81
N GLU A 109 -10.15 -6.29 -7.87
CA GLU A 109 -9.59 -7.54 -8.37
C GLU A 109 -9.95 -8.76 -7.49
N ILE A 110 -9.87 -8.65 -6.16
CA ILE A 110 -10.25 -9.73 -5.23
C ILE A 110 -11.77 -9.89 -5.21
N TYR A 111 -12.48 -8.77 -5.07
CA TYR A 111 -13.94 -8.77 -5.00
C TYR A 111 -14.56 -9.36 -6.27
N TYR A 112 -13.96 -9.16 -7.44
CA TYR A 112 -14.44 -9.78 -8.68
C TYR A 112 -14.55 -11.30 -8.60
N LEU A 113 -13.58 -11.96 -7.97
CA LEU A 113 -13.66 -13.40 -7.72
C LEU A 113 -14.73 -13.72 -6.67
N VAL A 114 -14.74 -12.98 -5.55
CA VAL A 114 -15.73 -13.16 -4.47
C VAL A 114 -17.17 -13.04 -4.99
N ASP A 115 -17.47 -12.00 -5.75
CA ASP A 115 -18.77 -11.76 -6.39
C ASP A 115 -19.14 -12.90 -7.34
N THR A 116 -18.20 -13.34 -8.17
CA THR A 116 -18.41 -14.46 -9.10
C THR A 116 -18.75 -15.74 -8.33
N LEU A 117 -18.03 -16.03 -7.25
CA LEU A 117 -18.30 -17.20 -6.41
C LEU A 117 -19.67 -17.12 -5.73
N ASN A 118 -20.05 -15.94 -5.22
CA ASN A 118 -21.34 -15.71 -4.57
C ASN A 118 -22.52 -15.81 -5.54
N ARG A 119 -22.37 -15.41 -6.80
CA ARG A 119 -23.41 -15.61 -7.85
C ARG A 119 -23.74 -17.08 -8.09
N TYR A 120 -22.80 -17.98 -7.83
CA TYR A 120 -22.97 -19.43 -7.94
C TYR A 120 -22.72 -20.13 -6.60
N ALA A 121 -23.20 -19.53 -5.50
CA ALA A 121 -22.94 -19.96 -4.13
C ALA A 121 -23.10 -21.48 -3.88
N ASN A 122 -24.11 -22.11 -4.47
CA ASN A 122 -24.42 -23.54 -4.27
C ASN A 122 -23.58 -24.49 -5.15
N GLN A 123 -22.74 -23.97 -6.05
CA GLN A 123 -21.88 -24.79 -6.89
C GLN A 123 -20.86 -25.53 -6.02
N LYS A 124 -20.77 -26.85 -6.19
CA LYS A 124 -19.82 -27.68 -5.43
C LYS A 124 -18.39 -27.51 -5.93
N ILE A 125 -17.44 -27.59 -5.00
CA ILE A 125 -16.02 -27.67 -5.30
C ILE A 125 -15.70 -29.09 -5.80
N ASP A 126 -15.01 -29.17 -6.94
CA ASP A 126 -14.57 -30.42 -7.54
C ASP A 126 -13.05 -30.55 -7.39
N MET A 127 -12.64 -31.34 -6.40
CA MET A 127 -11.24 -31.60 -6.05
C MET A 127 -10.55 -32.58 -7.01
N ARG A 128 -11.30 -33.31 -7.86
CA ARG A 128 -10.73 -34.30 -8.77
C ARG A 128 -9.80 -33.60 -9.76
N ASN A 129 -8.52 -33.98 -9.75
CA ASN A 129 -7.48 -33.37 -10.59
C ASN A 129 -7.43 -31.83 -10.49
N ASN A 130 -7.75 -31.27 -9.31
CA ASN A 130 -7.82 -29.83 -9.07
C ASN A 130 -8.75 -29.08 -10.04
N LYS A 131 -9.86 -29.70 -10.48
CA LYS A 131 -10.73 -29.14 -11.53
C LYS A 131 -11.23 -27.73 -11.21
N THR A 132 -11.75 -27.49 -9.99
CA THR A 132 -12.22 -26.15 -9.61
C THR A 132 -11.11 -25.12 -9.61
N ALA A 133 -9.96 -25.43 -8.99
CA ALA A 133 -8.82 -24.53 -8.98
C ALA A 133 -8.31 -24.20 -10.40
N ASN A 134 -8.18 -25.20 -11.27
CA ASN A 134 -7.78 -25.00 -12.66
C ASN A 134 -8.79 -24.16 -13.44
N GLY A 135 -10.09 -24.37 -13.22
CA GLY A 135 -11.15 -23.55 -13.83
C GLY A 135 -11.05 -22.08 -13.40
N ILE A 136 -10.83 -21.83 -12.11
CA ILE A 136 -10.64 -20.47 -11.59
C ILE A 136 -9.32 -19.86 -12.11
N LYS A 137 -8.25 -20.65 -12.25
CA LYS A 137 -6.97 -20.20 -12.84
C LYS A 137 -7.18 -19.64 -14.24
N GLU A 138 -7.87 -20.40 -15.11
CA GLU A 138 -8.12 -19.97 -16.49
C GLU A 138 -9.10 -18.79 -16.57
N PHE A 139 -10.10 -18.74 -15.68
CA PHE A 139 -10.98 -17.58 -15.53
C PHE A 139 -10.21 -16.29 -15.20
N LEU A 140 -9.33 -16.33 -14.19
CA LEU A 140 -8.54 -15.17 -13.78
C LEU A 140 -7.48 -14.79 -14.83
N LYS A 141 -6.83 -15.76 -15.46
CA LYS A 141 -5.92 -15.51 -16.59
C LYS A 141 -6.61 -14.79 -17.73
N LYS A 142 -7.80 -15.24 -18.11
CA LYS A 142 -8.61 -14.56 -19.13
C LYS A 142 -8.91 -13.13 -18.70
N LYS A 143 -9.27 -12.91 -17.44
CA LYS A 143 -9.52 -11.56 -16.90
C LYS A 143 -8.28 -10.66 -16.96
N MET A 144 -7.09 -11.18 -16.63
CA MET A 144 -5.82 -10.44 -16.77
C MET A 144 -5.54 -10.00 -18.21
N HIS A 145 -5.91 -10.84 -19.19
CA HIS A 145 -5.75 -10.53 -20.62
C HIS A 145 -6.77 -9.51 -21.12
N ASP A 146 -8.06 -9.74 -20.81
CA ASP A 146 -9.18 -8.95 -21.31
C ASP A 146 -9.29 -7.56 -20.63
N SER A 147 -8.60 -7.34 -19.50
CA SER A 147 -8.72 -6.12 -18.70
C SER A 147 -7.33 -5.58 -18.28
N PRO A 148 -6.56 -4.98 -19.21
CA PRO A 148 -5.19 -4.51 -18.94
C PRO A 148 -5.10 -3.35 -17.93
N SER A 149 -6.21 -2.70 -17.60
CA SER A 149 -6.33 -1.69 -16.53
C SER A 149 -6.44 -2.30 -15.12
N TRP A 150 -6.58 -3.62 -15.02
CA TRP A 150 -6.66 -4.34 -13.75
C TRP A 150 -5.28 -4.75 -13.26
N ASP A 151 -5.14 -4.83 -11.95
CA ASP A 151 -3.89 -5.25 -11.35
C ASP A 151 -3.74 -6.77 -11.42
N SER A 152 -3.02 -7.25 -12.44
CA SER A 152 -2.74 -8.68 -12.63
C SER A 152 -2.07 -9.31 -11.40
N TYR A 153 -1.33 -8.52 -10.61
CA TYR A 153 -0.74 -9.01 -9.38
C TYR A 153 -1.79 -9.34 -8.31
N THR A 154 -2.74 -8.43 -8.06
CA THR A 154 -3.85 -8.69 -7.13
C THR A 154 -4.74 -9.85 -7.61
N LEU A 155 -4.98 -9.97 -8.92
CA LEU A 155 -5.70 -11.13 -9.47
C LEU A 155 -4.96 -12.47 -9.23
N ASP A 156 -3.63 -12.46 -9.32
CA ASP A 156 -2.82 -13.64 -9.01
C ASP A 156 -2.85 -13.98 -7.51
N ILE A 157 -2.86 -12.95 -6.65
CA ILE A 157 -3.09 -13.13 -5.21
C ILE A 157 -4.43 -13.82 -4.95
N ALA A 158 -5.51 -13.38 -5.59
CA ALA A 158 -6.83 -14.03 -5.47
C ALA A 158 -6.74 -15.54 -5.78
N TYR A 159 -6.01 -15.90 -6.83
CA TYR A 159 -5.80 -17.31 -7.19
C TYR A 159 -5.03 -18.09 -6.11
N THR A 160 -4.00 -17.50 -5.49
CA THR A 160 -3.27 -18.18 -4.41
C THR A 160 -4.12 -18.40 -3.15
N LEU A 161 -5.09 -17.53 -2.87
CA LEU A 161 -6.07 -17.76 -1.80
C LEU A 161 -6.97 -18.97 -2.10
N VAL A 162 -7.35 -19.16 -3.38
CA VAL A 162 -8.07 -20.35 -3.82
C VAL A 162 -7.24 -21.61 -3.58
N LEU A 163 -5.97 -21.62 -4.01
CA LEU A 163 -5.08 -22.76 -3.79
C LEU A 163 -4.94 -23.10 -2.31
N ASN A 164 -4.83 -22.08 -1.47
CA ASN A 164 -4.71 -22.27 -0.05
C ASN A 164 -5.97 -22.87 0.58
N TYR A 165 -7.15 -22.43 0.14
CA TYR A 165 -8.40 -23.06 0.54
C TYR A 165 -8.49 -24.52 0.08
N MET A 166 -8.16 -24.82 -1.18
CA MET A 166 -8.18 -26.19 -1.70
C MET A 166 -7.29 -27.13 -0.87
N ASP A 167 -6.11 -26.67 -0.47
CA ASP A 167 -5.22 -27.47 0.38
C ASP A 167 -5.78 -27.64 1.80
N SER A 168 -6.42 -26.61 2.36
CA SER A 168 -7.02 -26.69 3.70
C SER A 168 -8.17 -27.72 3.79
N ILE A 169 -8.91 -27.93 2.70
CA ILE A 169 -10.04 -28.87 2.65
C ILE A 169 -9.67 -30.23 2.05
N ARG A 170 -8.40 -30.47 1.70
CA ARG A 170 -7.99 -31.68 0.95
C ARG A 170 -8.24 -32.98 1.72
N SER A 171 -8.18 -32.92 3.04
CA SER A 171 -8.46 -34.05 3.94
C SER A 171 -9.85 -33.99 4.56
N ASP A 172 -10.67 -33.00 4.16
CA ASP A 172 -12.05 -32.89 4.59
C ASP A 172 -12.92 -33.86 3.77
N TYR A 173 -13.83 -34.55 4.45
CA TYR A 173 -14.78 -35.46 3.83
C TYR A 173 -16.11 -34.77 3.50
N ASP A 174 -16.30 -33.54 3.98
CA ASP A 174 -17.49 -32.76 3.73
C ASP A 174 -17.50 -32.14 2.33
N SER A 175 -18.71 -31.91 1.82
CA SER A 175 -18.92 -31.30 0.51
C SER A 175 -18.85 -29.79 0.62
N HIS A 176 -17.75 -29.18 0.17
CA HIS A 176 -17.62 -27.73 0.12
C HIS A 176 -18.22 -27.10 -1.15
N THR A 177 -18.62 -25.84 -1.02
CA THR A 177 -19.28 -25.03 -2.04
C THR A 177 -18.45 -23.79 -2.40
N TRP A 178 -18.84 -23.11 -3.47
CA TRP A 178 -18.22 -21.84 -3.87
C TRP A 178 -18.47 -20.74 -2.84
N LYS A 179 -19.59 -20.80 -2.10
CA LYS A 179 -19.84 -19.89 -0.97
C LYS A 179 -18.80 -20.04 0.12
N ASP A 180 -18.45 -21.28 0.48
CA ASP A 180 -17.45 -21.53 1.52
C ASP A 180 -16.06 -20.99 1.12
N LEU A 181 -15.71 -21.12 -0.17
CA LEU A 181 -14.49 -20.52 -0.72
C LEU A 181 -14.55 -18.97 -0.70
N ALA A 182 -15.69 -18.37 -1.04
CA ALA A 182 -15.86 -16.92 -0.98
C ALA A 182 -15.70 -16.41 0.47
N ASP A 183 -16.32 -17.09 1.43
CA ASP A 183 -16.23 -16.75 2.85
C ASP A 183 -14.81 -16.89 3.38
N TYR A 184 -14.09 -17.95 2.96
CA TYR A 184 -12.68 -18.11 3.28
C TYR A 184 -11.83 -16.95 2.76
N ILE A 185 -12.01 -16.55 1.51
CA ILE A 185 -11.27 -15.43 0.91
C ILE A 185 -11.57 -14.14 1.69
N ILE A 186 -12.84 -13.85 1.96
CA ILE A 186 -13.24 -12.67 2.73
C ILE A 186 -12.59 -12.70 4.10
N ASP A 187 -12.69 -13.80 4.85
CA ASP A 187 -12.14 -13.92 6.20
C ASP A 187 -10.62 -13.71 6.21
N ILE A 188 -9.87 -14.40 5.35
CA ILE A 188 -8.40 -14.28 5.30
C ILE A 188 -7.95 -12.89 4.84
N ALA A 189 -8.64 -12.29 3.87
CA ALA A 189 -8.29 -10.97 3.35
C ALA A 189 -8.96 -9.81 4.12
N SER A 190 -9.78 -10.10 5.13
CA SER A 190 -10.21 -9.13 6.15
C SER A 190 -9.22 -9.03 7.30
N ARG A 191 -8.41 -10.07 7.53
CA ARG A 191 -7.44 -10.15 8.63
C ARG A 191 -6.12 -9.46 8.28
N ASP A 192 -5.65 -8.63 9.21
CA ASP A 192 -4.36 -7.91 9.15
C ASP A 192 -4.18 -7.00 7.92
N ASP A 193 -3.08 -6.23 7.84
CA ASP A 193 -2.73 -5.39 6.67
C ASP A 193 -2.31 -6.25 5.45
N ALA A 194 -3.10 -7.26 5.09
CA ALA A 194 -2.84 -8.31 4.10
C ALA A 194 -1.58 -9.16 4.37
N GLY A 195 -0.96 -9.07 5.55
CA GLY A 195 0.28 -9.79 5.87
C GLY A 195 0.18 -11.30 5.67
N GLN A 196 -0.93 -11.91 6.10
CA GLN A 196 -1.19 -13.34 5.88
C GLN A 196 -1.42 -13.68 4.41
N VAL A 197 -2.12 -12.82 3.68
CA VAL A 197 -2.36 -12.96 2.23
C VAL A 197 -1.04 -13.03 1.46
N TYR A 198 -0.07 -12.17 1.79
CA TYR A 198 1.24 -12.21 1.13
C TYR A 198 2.07 -13.43 1.51
N LYS A 199 1.98 -13.94 2.74
CA LYS A 199 2.62 -15.21 3.10
C LYS A 199 2.05 -16.36 2.27
N ILE A 200 0.73 -16.40 2.10
CA ILE A 200 0.08 -17.37 1.22
C ILE A 200 0.60 -17.22 -0.20
N TYR A 201 0.64 -16.00 -0.74
CA TYR A 201 1.14 -15.74 -2.08
C TYR A 201 2.57 -16.27 -2.33
N GLU A 202 3.47 -16.11 -1.34
CA GLU A 202 4.83 -16.64 -1.42
C GLU A 202 4.89 -18.16 -1.29
N ASN A 203 4.05 -18.77 -0.44
CA ASN A 203 3.99 -20.23 -0.30
C ASN A 203 3.58 -20.94 -1.60
N TYR A 204 2.79 -20.28 -2.45
CA TYR A 204 2.32 -20.80 -3.73
C TYR A 204 3.12 -20.29 -4.95
N ARG A 205 4.36 -19.82 -4.75
CA ARG A 205 5.24 -19.28 -5.81
C ARG A 205 5.35 -20.15 -7.06
N LYS A 206 5.35 -21.48 -6.94
CA LYS A 206 5.45 -22.41 -8.08
C LYS A 206 4.12 -22.63 -8.81
N GLN A 207 3.00 -22.44 -8.13
CA GLN A 207 1.66 -22.79 -8.63
C GLN A 207 0.89 -21.58 -9.15
N ARG A 208 1.23 -20.37 -8.66
CA ARG A 208 0.60 -19.10 -9.03
C ARG A 208 0.66 -18.82 -10.55
N ILE A 209 -0.14 -17.87 -11.01
CA ILE A 209 -0.23 -17.51 -12.43
C ILE A 209 1.05 -16.78 -12.87
N LEU A 210 1.50 -15.80 -12.09
CA LEU A 210 2.69 -15.00 -12.42
C LEU A 210 3.94 -15.65 -11.85
N GLN A 211 4.75 -16.29 -12.69
CA GLN A 211 5.94 -17.03 -12.27
C GLN A 211 7.14 -16.13 -11.97
N GLU A 212 7.14 -14.91 -12.51
CA GLU A 212 8.22 -13.96 -12.28
C GLU A 212 8.28 -13.54 -10.80
N THR A 213 9.51 -13.39 -10.31
CA THR A 213 9.80 -12.94 -8.94
C THR A 213 10.66 -11.70 -9.02
N PRO A 214 10.04 -10.55 -9.30
CA PRO A 214 10.77 -9.30 -9.42
C PRO A 214 11.33 -8.89 -8.06
N LEU A 215 12.49 -8.23 -8.09
CA LEU A 215 12.99 -7.45 -6.95
C LEU A 215 11.86 -6.53 -6.47
N THR A 216 11.57 -6.58 -5.17
CA THR A 216 10.43 -5.84 -4.60
C THR A 216 10.91 -4.72 -3.68
N VAL A 217 10.54 -3.49 -4.01
CA VAL A 217 10.66 -2.33 -3.14
C VAL A 217 9.42 -2.25 -2.25
N VAL A 218 9.58 -2.40 -0.94
CA VAL A 218 8.49 -2.37 0.04
C VAL A 218 8.48 -1.03 0.76
N LEU A 219 7.44 -0.23 0.58
CA LEU A 219 7.24 1.03 1.30
C LEU A 219 6.31 0.79 2.49
N THR A 220 6.76 1.13 3.70
CA THR A 220 5.97 0.86 4.91
C THR A 220 6.29 1.83 6.03
N THR A 221 5.47 1.84 7.08
CA THR A 221 5.76 2.60 8.30
C THR A 221 6.59 1.79 9.27
N MET A 222 7.44 2.47 10.06
CA MET A 222 8.25 1.82 11.09
C MET A 222 7.44 1.04 12.14
N HIS A 223 6.14 1.31 12.30
CA HIS A 223 5.29 0.57 13.24
C HIS A 223 4.88 -0.82 12.72
N LYS A 224 4.85 -1.00 11.40
CA LYS A 224 4.32 -2.21 10.75
C LYS A 224 5.40 -3.25 10.43
N VAL A 225 6.65 -3.00 10.84
CA VAL A 225 7.81 -3.85 10.51
C VAL A 225 8.18 -4.83 11.62
N LYS A 226 7.53 -4.77 12.79
CA LYS A 226 7.84 -5.64 13.92
C LYS A 226 7.71 -7.12 13.52
N GLY A 227 8.79 -7.88 13.71
CA GLY A 227 8.82 -9.31 13.36
C GLY A 227 9.02 -9.60 11.87
N LEU A 228 9.23 -8.57 11.04
CA LEU A 228 9.64 -8.71 9.64
C LEU A 228 11.14 -8.43 9.50
N GLU A 229 11.72 -8.87 8.39
CA GLU A 229 13.13 -8.63 8.05
C GLU A 229 13.28 -8.56 6.53
N PHE A 230 14.12 -7.65 6.06
CA PHE A 230 14.32 -7.33 4.65
C PHE A 230 15.81 -7.40 4.30
N ASP A 231 16.14 -7.68 3.05
CA ASP A 231 17.55 -7.77 2.63
C ASP A 231 18.24 -6.41 2.76
N VAL A 232 17.57 -5.37 2.26
CA VAL A 232 18.01 -3.97 2.37
C VAL A 232 16.94 -3.14 3.09
N VAL A 233 17.37 -2.26 3.99
CA VAL A 233 16.49 -1.28 4.64
C VAL A 233 17.01 0.13 4.41
N ILE A 234 16.11 1.03 4.02
CA ILE A 234 16.33 2.47 3.92
C ILE A 234 15.42 3.15 4.94
N THR A 235 15.96 3.94 5.86
CA THR A 235 15.14 4.79 6.75
C THR A 235 15.17 6.23 6.29
N THR A 236 14.00 6.83 6.11
CA THR A 236 13.88 8.20 5.60
C THR A 236 13.71 9.21 6.74
N PRO A 237 14.12 10.48 6.56
CA PRO A 237 13.77 11.54 7.49
C PRO A 237 12.26 11.77 7.50
N SER A 238 11.72 12.21 8.63
CA SER A 238 10.30 12.43 8.82
C SER A 238 9.89 13.91 8.86
N PHE A 239 8.73 14.20 8.29
CA PHE A 239 7.99 15.45 8.43
C PHE A 239 7.13 15.50 9.70
N ALA A 240 6.90 14.35 10.35
CA ALA A 240 6.18 14.32 11.61
C ALA A 240 7.01 14.97 12.72
N GLY A 241 6.35 15.69 13.62
CA GLY A 241 7.00 16.22 14.82
C GLY A 241 7.62 15.13 15.71
N LEU A 242 8.41 15.55 16.68
CA LEU A 242 8.76 14.68 17.80
C LEU A 242 7.52 14.46 18.69
N PRO A 243 7.43 13.32 19.40
CA PRO A 243 6.31 13.02 20.29
C PRO A 243 6.39 13.89 21.56
N LEU A 244 6.12 15.18 21.40
CA LEU A 244 6.06 16.16 22.48
C LEU A 244 4.61 16.26 23.01
N ARG A 245 4.43 16.65 24.27
CA ARG A 245 3.11 16.76 24.91
C ARG A 245 2.29 17.89 24.25
N PRO A 246 1.10 17.61 23.70
CA PRO A 246 0.36 18.56 22.86
C PRO A 246 -0.20 19.78 23.61
N HIS A 247 -0.29 19.73 24.94
CA HIS A 247 -0.79 20.83 25.79
C HIS A 247 0.34 21.65 26.43
N ARG A 248 1.60 21.41 26.04
CA ARG A 248 2.75 22.19 26.47
C ARG A 248 3.18 23.10 25.33
N GLU A 249 3.41 24.37 25.65
CA GLU A 249 4.09 25.29 24.75
C GLU A 249 5.60 25.07 24.88
N TYR A 250 6.28 25.00 23.74
CA TYR A 250 7.71 24.76 23.68
C TYR A 250 8.40 25.90 22.93
N GLU A 251 9.56 26.30 23.43
CA GLU A 251 10.40 27.29 22.75
C GLU A 251 11.59 26.64 22.03
N LYS A 252 12.06 27.30 20.97
CA LYS A 252 13.22 26.80 20.22
C LYS A 252 14.47 26.83 21.10
N GLY A 253 15.07 25.66 21.32
CA GLY A 253 16.29 25.51 22.14
C GLY A 253 16.01 25.19 23.61
N GLU A 254 14.74 25.05 24.00
CA GLU A 254 14.36 24.51 25.30
C GLU A 254 14.82 23.04 25.43
N ASN A 255 15.10 22.62 26.67
CA ASN A 255 15.38 21.21 26.98
C ASN A 255 14.07 20.43 27.20
N PRO A 256 13.93 19.21 26.66
CA PRO A 256 12.74 18.40 26.90
C PRO A 256 12.61 18.02 28.38
N ASN A 257 11.38 17.97 28.88
CA ASN A 257 11.09 17.51 30.25
C ASN A 257 11.19 15.98 30.35
N VAL A 258 11.12 15.45 31.58
CA VAL A 258 11.22 14.00 31.85
C VAL A 258 10.22 13.18 31.04
N ASP A 259 8.97 13.62 30.94
CA ASP A 259 7.94 12.90 30.18
C ASP A 259 8.17 12.99 28.66
N ASP A 260 8.70 14.12 28.16
CA ASP A 260 9.05 14.27 26.75
C ASP A 260 10.22 13.35 26.40
N LEU A 261 11.22 13.28 27.28
CA LEU A 261 12.35 12.37 27.14
C LEU A 261 11.90 10.90 27.14
N ALA A 262 10.89 10.53 27.92
CA ALA A 262 10.32 9.19 27.92
C ALA A 262 9.68 8.85 26.56
N ASP A 263 8.86 9.76 26.01
CA ASP A 263 8.22 9.57 24.70
C ASP A 263 9.25 9.59 23.55
N MET A 264 10.28 10.45 23.63
CA MET A 264 11.41 10.46 22.71
C MET A 264 12.25 9.17 22.80
N ASN A 265 12.40 8.58 23.99
CA ASN A 265 13.05 7.28 24.15
C ASN A 265 12.27 6.15 23.48
N GLU A 266 10.94 6.20 23.53
CA GLU A 266 10.11 5.25 22.80
C GLU A 266 10.27 5.41 21.28
N GLU A 267 10.34 6.65 20.79
CA GLU A 267 10.65 6.94 19.39
C GLU A 267 12.05 6.44 18.98
N ARG A 268 13.06 6.55 19.87
CA ARG A 268 14.40 5.94 19.65
C ARG A 268 14.34 4.41 19.57
N ARG A 269 13.52 3.76 20.41
CA ARG A 269 13.30 2.30 20.33
C ARG A 269 12.65 1.91 19.01
N LEU A 270 11.70 2.69 18.53
CA LEU A 270 11.10 2.48 17.20
C LEU A 270 12.17 2.57 16.10
N MET A 271 13.07 3.55 16.13
CA MET A 271 14.18 3.65 15.18
C MET A 271 15.13 2.45 15.29
N PHE A 272 15.46 2.01 16.51
CA PHE A 272 16.27 0.81 16.71
C PHE A 272 15.60 -0.45 16.13
N VAL A 273 14.29 -0.61 16.35
CA VAL A 273 13.52 -1.69 15.73
C VAL A 273 13.59 -1.59 14.22
N ALA A 274 13.45 -0.40 13.62
CA ALA A 274 13.58 -0.18 12.19
C ALA A 274 14.99 -0.58 11.66
N TYR A 275 16.07 -0.17 12.32
CA TYR A 275 17.44 -0.50 11.92
C TYR A 275 17.72 -2.00 11.95
N THR A 276 17.21 -2.70 12.97
CA THR A 276 17.39 -4.15 13.13
C THR A 276 16.59 -5.00 12.14
N ARG A 277 15.83 -4.38 11.21
CA ARG A 277 15.15 -5.12 10.14
C ARG A 277 16.03 -5.45 8.93
N ALA A 278 17.20 -4.84 8.82
CA ALA A 278 18.12 -5.09 7.72
C ALA A 278 18.89 -6.39 7.92
N LYS A 279 18.88 -7.28 6.91
CA LYS A 279 19.69 -8.50 6.89
C LYS A 279 21.07 -8.27 6.28
N LYS A 280 21.15 -7.44 5.23
CA LYS A 280 22.36 -7.33 4.40
C LYS A 280 22.86 -5.89 4.26
N ARG A 281 21.97 -4.89 4.17
CA ARG A 281 22.38 -3.48 4.07
C ARG A 281 21.38 -2.54 4.74
N LEU A 282 21.89 -1.57 5.49
CA LEU A 282 21.11 -0.52 6.13
C LEU A 282 21.58 0.86 5.66
N ILE A 283 20.66 1.67 5.16
CA ILE A 283 20.92 3.04 4.68
C ILE A 283 20.06 4.02 5.48
N ILE A 284 20.70 4.95 6.17
CA ILE A 284 20.04 5.87 7.10
C ILE A 284 20.15 7.29 6.58
N TYR A 285 19.01 7.93 6.34
CA TYR A 285 18.96 9.36 6.03
C TYR A 285 18.44 10.14 7.25
N LYS A 286 19.19 11.16 7.67
CA LYS A 286 18.85 12.03 8.80
C LYS A 286 18.64 13.47 8.38
N ALA A 287 17.62 14.12 8.94
CA ALA A 287 17.41 15.57 8.85
C ALA A 287 17.40 16.19 10.25
N GLU A 288 16.93 17.45 10.35
CA GLU A 288 16.89 18.21 11.61
C GLU A 288 16.14 17.47 12.73
N ARG A 289 15.01 16.85 12.39
CA ARG A 289 14.19 16.07 13.32
C ARG A 289 14.95 14.88 13.92
N GLU A 290 15.62 14.08 13.10
CA GLU A 290 16.37 12.89 13.52
C GLU A 290 17.61 13.27 14.32
N ARG A 291 18.26 14.40 13.98
CA ARG A 291 19.34 14.97 14.80
C ARG A 291 18.83 15.36 16.17
N ALA A 292 17.70 16.07 16.24
CA ALA A 292 17.10 16.48 17.49
C ALA A 292 16.72 15.29 18.37
N LEU A 293 16.12 14.25 17.79
CA LEU A 293 15.83 12.99 18.48
C LEU A 293 17.08 12.31 19.04
N SER A 294 18.17 12.29 18.25
CA SER A 294 19.45 11.68 18.67
C SER A 294 20.10 12.47 19.81
N GLN A 295 20.01 13.79 19.76
CA GLN A 295 20.60 14.72 20.74
C GLN A 295 19.70 14.98 21.95
N SER A 296 18.48 14.43 21.97
CA SER A 296 17.47 14.72 23.00
C SER A 296 17.14 16.22 23.09
N SER A 297 17.00 16.89 21.95
CA SER A 297 16.59 18.30 21.87
C SER A 297 15.20 18.45 21.27
N ILE A 298 14.53 19.56 21.59
CA ILE A 298 13.20 19.88 21.06
C ILE A 298 13.31 20.21 19.56
N TYR A 299 12.37 19.66 18.79
CA TYR A 299 12.17 19.97 17.38
C TYR A 299 10.73 20.39 17.15
N LEU A 300 10.56 21.65 16.73
CA LEU A 300 9.30 22.21 16.32
C LEU A 300 9.18 22.04 14.80
N ALA A 301 8.27 21.18 14.37
CA ALA A 301 8.03 20.96 12.95
C ALA A 301 7.52 22.27 12.31
N PRO A 302 8.14 22.75 11.22
CA PRO A 302 7.61 23.89 10.49
C PRO A 302 6.28 23.53 9.83
N ASP A 303 5.48 24.54 9.49
CA ASP A 303 4.35 24.33 8.59
C ASP A 303 4.90 23.95 7.22
N TYR A 304 4.74 22.68 6.84
CA TYR A 304 5.24 22.16 5.58
C TYR A 304 4.21 22.42 4.47
N PRO A 305 4.48 23.32 3.51
CA PRO A 305 3.54 23.59 2.42
C PRO A 305 3.23 22.33 1.61
N ALA A 306 4.21 21.42 1.54
CA ALA A 306 4.04 20.13 0.89
C ALA A 306 2.90 19.30 1.47
N LEU A 307 2.58 19.41 2.77
CA LEU A 307 1.53 18.61 3.41
C LEU A 307 0.13 19.26 3.36
N ARG A 308 0.02 20.49 2.82
CA ARG A 308 -1.18 21.33 2.91
C ARG A 308 -2.43 20.65 2.35
N TYR A 309 -2.34 20.01 1.18
CA TYR A 309 -3.46 19.39 0.48
C TYR A 309 -3.34 17.86 0.49
N THR A 310 -3.35 17.28 1.69
CA THR A 310 -3.26 15.84 1.92
C THR A 310 -4.31 15.38 2.93
N GLU A 311 -4.65 14.09 2.92
CA GLU A 311 -5.43 13.51 4.02
C GLU A 311 -4.49 13.09 5.15
N PRO A 312 -4.56 13.67 6.37
CA PRO A 312 -3.68 13.32 7.49
C PRO A 312 -3.89 11.88 7.99
N LYS A 313 -5.10 11.36 7.79
CA LYS A 313 -5.48 9.98 8.11
C LYS A 313 -6.27 9.39 6.95
N PRO A 314 -6.00 8.13 6.56
CA PRO A 314 -6.83 7.42 5.60
C PRO A 314 -8.24 7.22 6.17
N GLY A 315 -9.27 7.36 5.34
CA GLY A 315 -10.63 6.93 5.66
C GLY A 315 -11.59 7.00 4.46
N LEU A 316 -12.51 6.04 4.35
CA LEU A 316 -13.58 6.10 3.34
C LEU A 316 -14.54 7.27 3.58
N ASP A 317 -14.60 7.77 4.81
CA ASP A 317 -15.36 8.97 5.20
C ASP A 317 -14.90 10.22 4.47
N LYS A 318 -13.70 10.23 3.86
CA LYS A 318 -13.18 11.33 3.01
C LYS A 318 -13.87 11.39 1.65
N TYR A 319 -14.57 10.35 1.26
CA TYR A 319 -15.28 10.24 -0.01
C TYR A 319 -16.78 10.31 0.21
N TYR A 320 -17.49 10.98 -0.69
CA TYR A 320 -18.94 10.99 -0.71
C TYR A 320 -19.46 9.76 -1.47
N LEU A 321 -19.50 8.62 -0.77
CA LEU A 321 -19.70 7.29 -1.36
C LEU A 321 -20.98 7.15 -2.19
N SER A 322 -22.07 7.83 -1.81
CA SER A 322 -23.33 7.75 -2.57
C SER A 322 -23.29 8.50 -3.92
N TYR A 323 -22.21 9.22 -4.26
CA TYR A 323 -22.09 9.92 -5.53
C TYR A 323 -22.19 8.96 -6.73
N THR A 324 -21.36 7.92 -6.74
CA THR A 324 -21.26 6.99 -7.87
C THR A 324 -22.44 6.03 -7.97
N ALA A 325 -23.30 5.99 -6.95
CA ALA A 325 -24.51 5.16 -6.92
C ALA A 325 -25.74 5.84 -7.56
N GLN A 326 -25.67 7.14 -7.88
CA GLN A 326 -26.82 7.89 -8.43
C GLN A 326 -27.06 7.50 -9.89
N SER A 327 -28.31 7.37 -10.32
CA SER A 327 -28.70 6.82 -11.65
C SER A 327 -27.86 7.35 -12.83
N ARG A 328 -27.86 8.67 -13.09
CA ARG A 328 -27.10 9.26 -14.20
C ARG A 328 -25.58 9.12 -14.08
N ILE A 329 -25.07 8.97 -12.85
CA ILE A 329 -23.65 8.85 -12.57
C ILE A 329 -23.22 7.39 -12.72
N PHE A 330 -23.98 6.46 -12.13
CA PHE A 330 -23.65 5.04 -12.09
C PHE A 330 -23.48 4.45 -13.49
N GLU A 331 -24.43 4.68 -14.40
CA GLU A 331 -24.39 4.13 -15.76
C GLU A 331 -23.11 4.52 -16.52
N ASN A 332 -22.66 5.76 -16.38
CA ASN A 332 -21.50 6.28 -17.09
C ASN A 332 -20.18 5.98 -16.36
N VAL A 333 -20.16 6.19 -15.04
CA VAL A 333 -18.93 6.12 -14.25
C VAL A 333 -18.54 4.69 -13.92
N ASN A 334 -19.48 3.80 -13.64
CA ASN A 334 -19.15 2.43 -13.25
C ASN A 334 -18.41 1.67 -14.37
N SER A 335 -18.93 1.73 -15.60
CA SER A 335 -18.26 1.12 -16.76
C SER A 335 -16.89 1.77 -17.04
N TYR A 336 -16.80 3.09 -16.90
CA TYR A 336 -15.54 3.81 -17.07
C TYR A 336 -14.49 3.37 -16.03
N VAL A 337 -14.85 3.33 -14.75
CA VAL A 337 -13.95 2.88 -13.66
C VAL A 337 -13.50 1.44 -13.87
N LEU A 338 -14.38 0.56 -14.32
CA LEU A 338 -14.05 -0.85 -14.54
C LEU A 338 -13.09 -1.07 -15.71
N ASN A 339 -13.15 -0.23 -16.75
CA ASN A 339 -12.42 -0.49 -17.99
C ASN A 339 -11.23 0.45 -18.21
N GLN A 340 -11.30 1.68 -17.70
CA GLN A 340 -10.36 2.76 -18.05
C GLN A 340 -9.46 3.21 -16.89
N ILE A 341 -9.79 2.84 -15.65
CA ILE A 341 -9.00 3.26 -14.48
C ILE A 341 -8.03 2.16 -14.05
N LYS A 342 -6.76 2.56 -13.96
CA LYS A 342 -5.64 1.77 -13.48
C LYS A 342 -5.02 2.41 -12.23
N LYS A 343 -4.41 1.59 -11.37
CA LYS A 343 -3.47 2.07 -10.36
C LYS A 343 -2.39 2.94 -11.03
N ASP A 344 -2.01 4.01 -10.35
CA ASP A 344 -1.09 5.08 -10.76
C ASP A 344 -1.59 6.10 -11.77
N ASP A 345 -2.78 5.94 -12.34
CA ASP A 345 -3.34 6.92 -13.26
C ASP A 345 -3.42 8.31 -12.62
N PRO A 346 -3.00 9.37 -13.32
CA PRO A 346 -3.03 10.72 -12.79
C PRO A 346 -4.47 11.22 -12.66
N VAL A 347 -4.78 11.84 -11.53
CA VAL A 347 -6.09 12.46 -11.29
C VAL A 347 -5.88 13.85 -10.70
N HIS A 348 -6.90 14.68 -10.85
CA HIS A 348 -6.92 16.02 -10.28
C HIS A 348 -8.24 16.27 -9.58
N ILE A 349 -8.27 17.28 -8.74
CA ILE A 349 -9.46 17.68 -7.98
C ILE A 349 -9.94 19.02 -8.50
N VAL A 350 -11.23 19.10 -8.84
CA VAL A 350 -11.87 20.31 -9.37
C VAL A 350 -13.04 20.72 -8.49
N ARG A 351 -13.14 22.01 -8.18
CA ARG A 351 -14.30 22.62 -7.52
C ARG A 351 -15.37 22.99 -8.55
N ASP A 352 -16.60 22.56 -8.33
CA ASP A 352 -17.74 23.01 -9.13
C ASP A 352 -18.30 24.37 -8.68
N GLN A 353 -19.29 24.88 -9.41
CA GLN A 353 -20.01 26.12 -9.09
C GLN A 353 -20.80 26.06 -7.77
N TYR A 354 -21.07 24.87 -7.24
CA TYR A 354 -21.82 24.64 -6.00
C TYR A 354 -20.89 24.39 -4.80
N GLY A 355 -19.57 24.53 -4.97
CA GLY A 355 -18.56 24.35 -3.92
C GLY A 355 -18.16 22.90 -3.64
N ASN A 356 -18.55 21.95 -4.50
CA ASN A 356 -18.18 20.54 -4.38
C ASN A 356 -16.85 20.26 -5.06
N TYR A 357 -16.03 19.44 -4.41
CA TYR A 357 -14.74 19.01 -4.96
C TYR A 357 -14.84 17.59 -5.52
N PHE A 358 -14.62 17.47 -6.82
CA PHE A 358 -14.69 16.20 -7.54
C PHE A 358 -13.32 15.68 -7.91
N ILE A 359 -13.21 14.36 -7.97
CA ILE A 359 -12.05 13.63 -8.47
C ILE A 359 -12.26 13.40 -9.95
N VAL A 360 -11.30 13.84 -10.77
CA VAL A 360 -11.41 13.84 -12.24
C VAL A 360 -10.26 13.05 -12.86
N HIS A 361 -10.60 12.13 -13.76
CA HIS A 361 -9.67 11.35 -14.58
C HIS A 361 -10.01 11.54 -16.06
N ASN A 362 -9.07 12.07 -16.86
CA ASN A 362 -9.24 12.30 -18.30
C ASN A 362 -10.60 12.95 -18.64
N GLY A 363 -10.97 14.00 -17.90
CA GLY A 363 -12.24 14.74 -18.09
C GLY A 363 -13.50 14.08 -17.50
N HIS A 364 -13.41 12.87 -16.94
CA HIS A 364 -14.53 12.16 -16.33
C HIS A 364 -14.55 12.37 -14.82
N TYR A 365 -15.72 12.72 -14.27
CA TYR A 365 -15.95 12.81 -12.84
C TYR A 365 -16.14 11.40 -12.26
N ILE A 366 -15.14 10.91 -11.53
CA ILE A 366 -15.06 9.52 -11.06
C ILE A 366 -15.28 9.37 -9.56
N GLY A 367 -15.41 10.50 -8.85
CA GLY A 367 -15.64 10.52 -7.40
C GLY A 367 -15.86 11.93 -6.88
N ARG A 368 -16.28 12.04 -5.63
CA ARG A 368 -16.48 13.32 -4.93
C ARG A 368 -15.92 13.24 -3.53
N LEU A 369 -15.22 14.29 -3.10
CA LEU A 369 -14.77 14.43 -1.72
C LEU A 369 -15.93 14.80 -0.79
N SER A 370 -15.95 14.22 0.40
CA SER A 370 -16.92 14.53 1.44
C SER A 370 -16.56 15.83 2.17
N SER A 371 -17.43 16.28 3.08
CA SER A 371 -17.12 17.37 4.01
C SER A 371 -16.05 17.01 5.06
N ARG A 372 -15.71 15.73 5.23
CA ARG A 372 -14.67 15.27 6.17
C ARG A 372 -13.28 15.18 5.53
N SER A 373 -13.16 15.46 4.23
CA SER A 373 -11.89 15.54 3.51
C SER A 373 -11.10 16.77 3.94
N THR A 374 -9.87 16.54 4.41
CA THR A 374 -8.95 17.63 4.74
C THR A 374 -8.48 18.35 3.48
N ILE A 375 -8.30 17.61 2.38
CA ILE A 375 -7.96 18.18 1.07
C ILE A 375 -9.01 19.20 0.66
N ARG A 376 -10.30 18.82 0.73
CA ARG A 376 -11.42 19.73 0.45
C ARG A 376 -11.39 20.96 1.35
N TYR A 377 -11.36 20.74 2.67
CA TYR A 377 -11.42 21.84 3.65
C TYR A 377 -10.31 22.87 3.41
N ARG A 378 -9.06 22.41 3.22
CA ARG A 378 -7.90 23.28 2.98
C ARG A 378 -7.97 23.99 1.63
N ALA A 379 -8.41 23.29 0.58
CA ALA A 379 -8.61 23.92 -0.72
C ALA A 379 -9.68 25.02 -0.66
N GLU A 380 -10.75 24.82 0.10
CA GLU A 380 -11.82 25.79 0.29
C GLU A 380 -11.34 27.01 1.09
N GLU A 381 -10.64 26.77 2.21
CA GLU A 381 -9.99 27.80 3.04
C GLU A 381 -9.02 28.67 2.23
N ASP A 382 -8.22 28.04 1.37
CA ASP A 382 -7.19 28.70 0.54
C ASP A 382 -7.73 29.23 -0.81
N GLY A 383 -9.05 29.12 -1.06
CA GLY A 383 -9.70 29.58 -2.29
C GLY A 383 -9.27 28.86 -3.57
N LYS A 384 -8.77 27.62 -3.46
CA LYS A 384 -8.27 26.81 -4.58
C LYS A 384 -9.39 26.01 -5.23
N THR A 385 -9.48 26.12 -6.55
CA THR A 385 -10.50 25.43 -7.37
C THR A 385 -9.95 24.24 -8.16
N LEU A 386 -8.63 24.12 -8.28
CA LEU A 386 -7.94 23.04 -8.98
C LEU A 386 -6.72 22.60 -8.17
N LEU A 387 -6.60 21.29 -7.95
CA LEU A 387 -5.43 20.66 -7.37
C LEU A 387 -4.95 19.49 -8.24
N ASN A 388 -3.65 19.45 -8.54
CA ASN A 388 -2.98 18.42 -9.33
C ASN A 388 -2.15 17.48 -8.44
N ASP A 389 -1.35 16.60 -9.07
CA ASP A 389 -0.39 15.70 -8.42
C ASP A 389 -1.00 14.62 -7.50
N PHE A 390 -2.27 14.28 -7.76
CA PHE A 390 -2.89 13.07 -7.26
C PHE A 390 -2.81 11.94 -8.28
N PHE A 391 -2.97 10.71 -7.79
CA PHE A 391 -3.06 9.53 -8.61
C PHE A 391 -3.99 8.50 -7.99
N VAL A 392 -4.51 7.60 -8.81
CA VAL A 392 -5.28 6.45 -8.36
C VAL A 392 -4.37 5.51 -7.59
N SER A 393 -4.60 5.36 -6.30
CA SER A 393 -3.88 4.39 -5.48
C SER A 393 -4.53 3.01 -5.54
N ASN A 394 -5.87 2.96 -5.61
CA ASN A 394 -6.61 1.72 -5.68
C ASN A 394 -8.07 1.94 -6.12
N VAL A 395 -8.77 0.85 -6.42
CA VAL A 395 -10.22 0.84 -6.66
C VAL A 395 -10.85 -0.20 -5.74
N PHE A 396 -11.75 0.25 -4.85
CA PHE A 396 -12.42 -0.61 -3.89
C PHE A 396 -13.91 -0.74 -4.18
N VAL A 397 -14.46 -1.84 -3.71
CA VAL A 397 -15.89 -2.12 -3.75
C VAL A 397 -16.56 -1.72 -2.44
N TRP A 398 -17.66 -0.98 -2.56
CA TRP A 398 -18.58 -0.66 -1.48
C TRP A 398 -19.96 -1.24 -1.81
N THR A 399 -20.46 -2.16 -0.99
CA THR A 399 -21.71 -2.89 -1.27
C THR A 399 -22.94 -2.08 -0.86
N TYR A 400 -24.09 -2.47 -1.39
CA TYR A 400 -25.36 -1.88 -0.97
C TYR A 400 -25.64 -2.19 0.50
N GLU A 401 -25.30 -3.39 0.94
CA GLU A 401 -25.38 -3.86 2.33
C GLU A 401 -24.52 -2.99 3.26
N ASP A 402 -23.31 -2.59 2.83
CA ASP A 402 -22.46 -1.66 3.60
C ASP A 402 -23.15 -0.30 3.76
N THR A 403 -23.83 0.19 2.72
CA THR A 403 -24.60 1.45 2.80
C THR A 403 -25.77 1.31 3.77
N LEU A 404 -26.51 0.20 3.72
CA LEU A 404 -27.61 -0.08 4.65
C LEU A 404 -27.13 -0.22 6.11
N ALA A 405 -25.95 -0.82 6.32
CA ALA A 405 -25.33 -0.90 7.64
C ALA A 405 -24.90 0.48 8.15
N SER A 406 -24.27 1.28 7.29
CA SER A 406 -23.86 2.65 7.60
C SER A 406 -25.05 3.56 7.91
N ASP A 407 -26.14 3.47 7.13
CA ASP A 407 -27.37 4.23 7.35
C ASP A 407 -28.02 3.91 8.69
N ARG A 408 -28.08 2.63 9.06
CA ARG A 408 -28.56 2.21 10.38
C ARG A 408 -27.68 2.72 11.51
N ALA A 409 -26.36 2.65 11.34
CA ALA A 409 -25.41 3.09 12.37
C ALA A 409 -25.39 4.61 12.57
N ASN A 410 -25.61 5.38 11.50
CA ASN A 410 -25.48 6.85 11.51
C ASN A 410 -26.83 7.59 11.44
N ASN A 411 -27.96 6.86 11.37
CA ASN A 411 -29.29 7.41 11.16
C ASN A 411 -29.38 8.30 9.90
N THR A 412 -28.92 7.75 8.77
CA THR A 412 -28.91 8.43 7.45
C THR A 412 -29.73 7.66 6.41
N ASP A 413 -29.86 8.22 5.20
CA ASP A 413 -30.70 7.70 4.12
C ASP A 413 -29.96 7.52 2.77
N PHE A 414 -28.65 7.28 2.80
CA PHE A 414 -27.85 7.22 1.58
C PHE A 414 -28.23 6.06 0.64
N ALA A 415 -28.69 4.93 1.18
CA ALA A 415 -29.19 3.79 0.41
C ALA A 415 -30.41 4.16 -0.46
N ALA A 416 -31.21 5.16 -0.05
CA ALA A 416 -32.33 5.64 -0.85
C ALA A 416 -31.86 6.33 -2.15
N ARG A 417 -30.62 6.82 -2.20
CA ARG A 417 -30.02 7.53 -3.34
C ARG A 417 -29.39 6.60 -4.38
N TRP A 418 -29.30 5.31 -4.08
CA TRP A 418 -28.81 4.31 -5.04
C TRP A 418 -29.83 4.08 -6.15
N SER A 419 -29.35 4.06 -7.39
CA SER A 419 -30.18 3.76 -8.55
C SER A 419 -30.64 2.29 -8.56
N PRO A 420 -31.72 1.95 -9.30
CA PRO A 420 -32.13 0.57 -9.49
C PRO A 420 -30.99 -0.31 -10.05
N GLU A 421 -30.22 0.20 -11.00
CA GLU A 421 -29.10 -0.50 -11.65
C GLU A 421 -27.96 -0.76 -10.65
N ALA A 422 -27.63 0.24 -9.81
CA ALA A 422 -26.62 0.09 -8.76
C ALA A 422 -27.07 -0.94 -7.71
N LYS A 423 -28.35 -0.94 -7.33
CA LYS A 423 -28.92 -1.94 -6.42
C LYS A 423 -28.92 -3.34 -7.04
N GLN A 424 -29.20 -3.44 -8.33
CA GLN A 424 -29.16 -4.72 -9.06
C GLN A 424 -27.73 -5.27 -9.14
N GLN A 425 -26.73 -4.41 -9.37
CA GLN A 425 -25.33 -4.81 -9.30
C GLN A 425 -24.91 -5.19 -7.86
N GLY A 426 -25.55 -4.60 -6.85
CA GLY A 426 -25.30 -4.87 -5.43
C GLY A 426 -24.09 -4.12 -4.86
N TYR A 427 -23.32 -3.41 -5.69
CA TYR A 427 -22.15 -2.68 -5.25
C TYR A 427 -21.74 -1.55 -6.21
N ILE A 428 -20.94 -0.61 -5.70
CA ILE A 428 -20.31 0.48 -6.46
C ILE A 428 -18.79 0.40 -6.34
N ASN A 429 -18.09 0.96 -7.34
CA ASN A 429 -16.64 1.12 -7.31
C ASN A 429 -16.29 2.52 -6.78
N ILE A 430 -15.34 2.57 -5.85
CA ILE A 430 -14.81 3.78 -5.23
C ILE A 430 -13.33 3.90 -5.62
N VAL A 431 -12.99 4.99 -6.30
CA VAL A 431 -11.62 5.26 -6.70
C VAL A 431 -10.89 5.96 -5.56
N GLN A 432 -9.96 5.25 -4.92
CA GLN A 432 -9.09 5.84 -3.92
C GLN A 432 -7.97 6.62 -4.60
N ILE A 433 -7.78 7.84 -4.14
CA ILE A 433 -6.66 8.69 -4.55
C ILE A 433 -5.60 8.80 -3.45
N ALA A 434 -4.36 8.95 -3.88
CA ALA A 434 -3.24 9.35 -3.03
C ALA A 434 -2.42 10.42 -3.76
N GLY A 435 -1.51 11.08 -3.05
CA GLY A 435 -0.68 12.14 -3.59
C GLY A 435 -0.69 13.40 -2.72
N PHE A 436 0.00 14.41 -3.20
CA PHE A 436 0.20 15.69 -2.51
C PHE A 436 -0.34 16.76 -3.42
N GLY A 437 -1.52 17.26 -3.09
CA GLY A 437 -2.19 18.24 -3.94
C GLY A 437 -1.31 19.46 -4.15
N THR A 438 -1.13 19.86 -5.40
CA THR A 438 -0.50 21.13 -5.74
C THR A 438 -1.53 22.02 -6.40
N PRO A 439 -1.73 23.26 -5.91
CA PRO A 439 -2.52 24.22 -6.65
C PRO A 439 -1.79 24.51 -7.96
N ASN A 440 -2.55 24.67 -9.06
CA ASN A 440 -1.95 25.20 -10.28
C ASN A 440 -1.40 26.61 -9.98
N PRO A 441 -0.22 26.99 -10.51
CA PRO A 441 0.38 28.31 -10.29
C PRO A 441 -0.57 29.47 -10.62
#